data_AF-A0A938M8Y1-F1
#
_entry.id   AF-A0A938M8Y1-F1
#
_cell.length_a   1.000
_cell.length_b   1.000
_cell.length_c   1.000
_cell.angle_alpha   90.00
_cell.angle_beta   90.00
_cell.angle_gamma   90.00
#
_symmetry.space_group_name_H-M   'P 1'
#
loop_
_entity.id
_entity.type
_entity.pdbx_description
1 polymer ?
#
loop_
_entity_poly.entity_id
_entity_poly.type
_entity_poly.pdbx_seq_one_letter_code
_entity_poly.pdbx_strand_id
1 'polypeptide(L)'
;MDLARHGTMALWLGLGVVLAHVRGLNAADLKCQISYPPENAIVRGDVPIFGLADAPRFKHYRVEYGPGTKPDKWTLVTLSRTPQPEDPYTAGKVRWDPNKGAKGNLVTWPTGMTEYLYGAKYDVNLNGVYTVRLVVEDEGGKSEEHRVTLVVGRAVTLQTGGRPVSPDNRVQLTIPPWGSPAGFQPMAILPSTEVKPGPGLIPVGSIYEFRPPHLRFAKPATLTMAYTDAELKGTPLEKVGIYEFQPVEEAWKREAARKPSVAPTDVVVPPPATATPVDPRSAKRA
;
A
#
# COMPACT_ATOMS: atom_id res chain seq x y z
N MET A 1 1.27 -53.52 9.73
CA MET A 1 2.39 -53.22 8.82
C MET A 1 2.72 -51.76 9.06
N ASP A 2 3.66 -51.59 9.98
CA ASP A 2 4.14 -50.34 10.54
C ASP A 2 5.47 -50.03 9.86
N LEU A 3 5.70 -48.76 9.52
CA LEU A 3 7.02 -48.14 9.36
C LEU A 3 6.85 -46.66 9.05
N ALA A 4 6.95 -45.88 10.12
CA ALA A 4 7.31 -44.48 10.11
C ALA A 4 8.60 -44.22 9.29
N ARG A 5 8.63 -43.12 8.52
CA ARG A 5 9.87 -42.38 8.28
C ARG A 5 9.63 -40.88 8.34
N HIS A 6 10.40 -40.31 9.27
CA HIS A 6 10.55 -38.91 9.64
C HIS A 6 10.90 -37.98 8.48
N GLY A 7 10.28 -36.80 8.46
CA GLY A 7 10.76 -35.61 7.78
C GLY A 7 10.78 -34.47 8.79
N THR A 8 11.99 -34.13 9.25
CA THR A 8 12.31 -33.20 10.32
C THR A 8 11.93 -31.76 9.92
N MET A 9 10.94 -31.16 10.57
CA MET A 9 10.73 -29.71 10.55
C MET A 9 11.85 -29.06 11.37
N ALA A 10 12.73 -28.31 10.71
CA ALA A 10 13.68 -27.45 11.39
C ALA A 10 12.93 -26.25 11.98
N LEU A 11 12.49 -26.40 13.22
CA LEU A 11 12.05 -25.31 14.09
C LEU A 11 13.30 -24.53 14.50
N TRP A 12 13.51 -23.34 13.92
CA TRP A 12 14.51 -22.40 14.43
C TRP A 12 14.01 -21.80 15.75
N LEU A 13 14.25 -22.51 16.86
CA LEU A 13 14.24 -21.92 18.19
C LEU A 13 15.54 -21.12 18.35
N GLY A 14 15.53 -19.89 17.84
CA GLY A 14 16.51 -18.90 18.24
C GLY A 14 16.26 -18.52 19.70
N LEU A 15 16.96 -19.19 20.63
CA LEU A 15 17.04 -18.78 22.02
C LEU A 15 17.96 -17.54 22.10
N GLY A 16 17.47 -16.42 21.59
CA GLY A 16 18.07 -15.12 21.83
C GLY A 16 17.59 -14.63 23.19
N VAL A 17 18.46 -14.68 24.20
CA VAL A 17 18.26 -13.91 25.42
C VAL A 17 18.36 -12.44 25.00
N VAL A 18 17.22 -11.83 24.70
CA VAL A 18 17.10 -10.38 24.67
C VAL A 18 17.29 -9.96 26.12
N LEU A 19 18.45 -9.38 26.44
CA LEU A 19 18.55 -8.51 27.62
C LEU A 19 17.60 -7.33 27.36
N ALA A 20 16.33 -7.52 27.70
CA ALA A 20 15.43 -6.43 27.93
C ALA A 20 16.06 -5.63 29.07
N HIS A 21 16.62 -4.47 28.75
CA HIS A 21 16.77 -3.45 29.77
C HIS A 21 15.36 -3.19 30.28
N VAL A 22 15.06 -3.75 31.44
CA VAL A 22 13.90 -3.37 32.25
C VAL A 22 14.18 -1.92 32.67
N ARG A 23 13.83 -0.97 31.80
CA ARG A 23 13.57 0.40 32.22
C ARG A 23 12.37 0.30 33.16
N GLY A 24 12.60 0.69 34.41
CA GLY A 24 11.62 0.61 35.47
C GLY A 24 10.27 1.18 35.03
N LEU A 25 9.23 0.37 35.18
CA LEU A 25 7.83 0.78 35.07
C LEU A 25 7.58 1.85 36.15
N ASN A 26 7.43 3.11 35.72
CA ASN A 26 6.93 4.19 36.56
C ASN A 26 5.82 4.93 35.81
N ALA A 27 4.62 4.87 36.38
CA ALA A 27 3.42 5.69 36.13
C ALA A 27 3.06 6.03 34.67
N ALA A 28 2.28 5.12 34.07
CA ALA A 28 1.35 5.30 32.94
C ALA A 28 1.93 5.83 31.62
N ASP A 29 2.37 4.87 30.79
CA ASP A 29 2.90 5.09 29.45
C ASP A 29 1.85 5.64 28.47
N LEU A 30 2.32 6.44 27.52
CA LEU A 30 1.51 6.93 26.40
C LEU A 30 1.03 5.71 25.60
N LYS A 31 -0.27 5.63 25.35
CA LYS A 31 -0.84 4.65 24.42
C LYS A 31 -0.78 5.27 23.03
N CYS A 32 0.12 4.74 22.20
CA CYS A 32 0.30 5.17 20.81
C CYS A 32 0.40 3.93 19.93
N GLN A 33 -0.69 3.55 19.29
CA GLN A 33 -0.72 2.38 18.42
C GLN A 33 -1.74 2.56 17.30
N ILE A 34 -1.38 2.11 16.10
CA ILE A 34 -2.29 1.92 14.97
C ILE A 34 -2.56 0.42 14.86
N SER A 35 -3.83 0.04 14.87
CA SER A 35 -4.26 -1.36 14.76
C SER A 35 -4.83 -1.71 13.39
N TYR A 36 -5.37 -0.72 12.69
CA TYR A 36 -5.91 -0.87 11.34
C TYR A 36 -5.72 0.41 10.53
N PRO A 37 -5.36 0.30 9.24
CA PRO A 37 -5.05 -0.92 8.50
C PRO A 37 -3.75 -1.61 8.98
N PRO A 38 -3.58 -2.93 8.79
CA PRO A 38 -2.34 -3.61 9.14
C PRO A 38 -1.20 -3.28 8.17
N GLU A 39 0.02 -3.58 8.58
CA GLU A 39 1.22 -3.42 7.76
C GLU A 39 1.06 -4.06 6.38
N ASN A 40 1.49 -3.35 5.34
CA ASN A 40 1.42 -3.72 3.93
C ASN A 40 0.02 -3.88 3.33
N ALA A 41 -1.06 -3.49 4.03
CA ALA A 41 -2.40 -3.54 3.46
C ALA A 41 -2.54 -2.70 2.19
N ILE A 42 -3.30 -3.21 1.22
CA ILE A 42 -3.66 -2.48 0.00
C ILE A 42 -4.96 -1.73 0.25
N VAL A 43 -4.92 -0.41 0.18
CA VAL A 43 -6.04 0.48 0.53
C VAL A 43 -6.41 1.41 -0.62
N ARG A 44 -7.65 1.93 -0.59
CA ARG A 44 -8.17 2.87 -1.58
C ARG A 44 -9.40 3.63 -1.05
N GLY A 45 -9.63 4.86 -1.51
CA GLY A 45 -10.78 5.68 -1.12
C GLY A 45 -10.62 6.30 0.27
N ASP A 46 -11.70 6.28 1.05
CA ASP A 46 -11.75 6.73 2.44
C ASP A 46 -11.30 5.61 3.38
N VAL A 47 -10.08 5.72 3.91
CA VAL A 47 -9.43 4.66 4.70
C VAL A 47 -9.51 5.00 6.19
N PRO A 48 -10.29 4.28 7.00
CA PRO A 48 -10.33 4.55 8.44
C PRO A 48 -9.04 4.04 9.11
N ILE A 49 -8.44 4.87 9.94
CA ILE A 49 -7.27 4.55 10.76
C ILE A 49 -7.74 4.33 12.20
N PHE A 50 -7.64 3.10 12.70
CA PHE A 50 -7.99 2.75 14.09
C PHE A 50 -6.74 2.55 14.94
N GLY A 51 -6.90 2.72 16.25
CA GLY A 51 -5.80 2.60 17.19
C GLY A 51 -6.10 3.22 18.55
N LEU A 52 -5.04 3.34 19.34
CA LEU A 52 -5.03 3.96 20.67
C LEU A 52 -4.19 5.23 20.64
N ALA A 53 -4.74 6.30 21.19
CA ALA A 53 -4.08 7.60 21.32
C ALA A 53 -4.46 8.26 22.65
N ASP A 54 -3.78 7.89 23.73
CA ASP A 54 -4.17 8.30 25.09
C ASP A 54 -2.95 8.45 25.99
N ALA A 55 -3.05 9.30 27.01
CA ALA A 55 -2.00 9.55 27.98
C ALA A 55 -2.59 10.15 29.27
N PRO A 56 -1.96 9.95 30.45
CA PRO A 56 -2.46 10.53 31.71
C PRO A 56 -2.57 12.06 31.68
N ARG A 57 -1.63 12.72 31.01
CA ARG A 57 -1.63 14.17 30.76
C ARG A 57 -1.76 14.46 29.28
N PHE A 58 -2.70 13.80 28.62
CA PHE A 58 -2.89 13.90 27.18
C PHE A 58 -3.03 15.35 26.72
N LYS A 59 -2.18 15.76 25.78
CA LYS A 59 -2.23 17.09 25.17
C LYS A 59 -2.90 17.04 23.80
N HIS A 60 -2.40 16.17 22.92
CA HIS A 60 -2.99 15.91 21.62
C HIS A 60 -2.40 14.65 20.98
N TYR A 61 -3.07 14.16 19.93
CA TYR A 61 -2.46 13.27 18.95
C TYR A 61 -2.57 13.87 17.56
N ARG A 62 -1.69 13.44 16.66
CA ARG A 62 -1.80 13.73 15.23
C ARG A 62 -1.61 12.47 14.41
N VAL A 63 -2.34 12.38 13.31
CA VAL A 63 -2.13 11.35 12.28
C VAL A 63 -1.67 12.05 11.02
N GLU A 64 -0.56 11.55 10.48
CA GLU A 64 0.11 12.10 9.30
C GLU A 64 0.44 10.97 8.32
N TYR A 65 0.64 11.28 7.05
CA TYR A 65 1.14 10.33 6.06
C TYR A 65 2.26 10.94 5.21
N GLY A 66 3.12 10.10 4.67
CA GLY A 66 4.17 10.52 3.75
C GLY A 66 4.51 9.43 2.74
N PRO A 67 5.06 9.79 1.56
CA PRO A 67 5.39 8.83 0.50
C PRO A 67 6.57 7.94 0.88
N GLY A 68 6.50 6.67 0.46
CA GLY A 68 7.52 5.65 0.71
C GLY A 68 7.46 5.02 2.11
N THR A 69 8.41 4.14 2.38
CA THR A 69 8.58 3.43 3.66
C THR A 69 9.30 4.27 4.73
N LYS A 70 9.98 5.34 4.31
CA LYS A 70 10.71 6.27 5.18
C LYS A 70 10.53 7.71 4.71
N PRO A 71 9.37 8.33 4.97
CA PRO A 71 9.09 9.67 4.47
C PRO A 71 9.98 10.74 5.12
N ASP A 72 10.45 11.68 4.31
CA ASP A 72 11.12 12.91 4.73
C ASP A 72 10.13 14.08 4.90
N LYS A 73 8.95 13.98 4.26
CA LYS A 73 7.87 14.94 4.31
C LYS A 73 6.57 14.28 4.77
N TRP A 74 5.82 15.00 5.60
CA TRP A 74 4.60 14.52 6.23
C TRP A 74 3.44 15.48 5.93
N THR A 75 2.31 14.90 5.57
CA THR A 75 1.04 15.60 5.37
C THR A 75 0.13 15.28 6.55
N LEU A 76 -0.35 16.31 7.24
CA LEU A 76 -1.30 16.18 8.34
C LEU A 76 -2.67 15.73 7.82
N VAL A 77 -3.22 14.67 8.42
CA VAL A 77 -4.61 14.26 8.20
C VAL A 77 -5.49 14.79 9.32
N THR A 78 -5.05 14.65 10.58
CA THR A 78 -5.77 15.20 11.73
C THR A 78 -4.83 15.61 12.85
N LEU A 79 -5.30 16.57 13.65
CA LEU A 79 -4.79 16.94 14.96
C LEU A 79 -5.98 16.93 15.93
N SER A 80 -5.98 16.05 16.91
CA SER A 80 -7.06 15.92 17.89
C SER A 80 -6.55 16.23 19.29
N ARG A 81 -7.33 17.01 20.05
CA ARG A 81 -7.13 17.26 21.48
C ARG A 81 -8.02 16.38 22.36
N THR A 82 -8.74 15.44 21.76
CA THR A 82 -9.55 14.44 22.46
C THR A 82 -8.78 13.11 22.45
N PRO A 83 -8.52 12.48 23.60
CA PRO A 83 -7.86 11.18 23.64
C PRO A 83 -8.76 10.08 23.08
N GLN A 84 -8.12 9.03 22.58
CA GLN A 84 -8.73 7.79 22.11
C GLN A 84 -8.23 6.62 22.97
N PRO A 85 -8.81 6.39 24.16
CA PRO A 85 -8.36 5.35 25.09
C PRO A 85 -8.82 3.93 24.70
N GLU A 86 -9.76 3.83 23.77
CA GLU A 86 -10.33 2.57 23.29
C GLU A 86 -10.09 2.39 21.80
N ASP A 87 -9.78 1.14 21.43
CA ASP A 87 -9.66 0.72 20.04
C ASP A 87 -10.85 -0.20 19.68
N PRO A 88 -11.88 0.34 19.01
CA PRO A 88 -13.04 -0.47 18.63
C PRO A 88 -12.72 -1.52 17.56
N TYR A 89 -11.61 -1.39 16.83
CA TYR A 89 -11.20 -2.39 15.84
C TYR A 89 -10.73 -3.67 16.54
N THR A 90 -9.73 -3.56 17.41
CA THR A 90 -9.22 -4.71 18.18
C THR A 90 -10.26 -5.28 19.14
N ALA A 91 -11.18 -4.45 19.64
CA ALA A 91 -12.29 -4.91 20.46
C ALA A 91 -13.41 -5.63 19.67
N GLY A 92 -13.36 -5.67 18.34
CA GLY A 92 -14.43 -6.24 17.50
C GLY A 92 -15.75 -5.45 17.57
N LYS A 93 -15.68 -4.15 17.89
CA LYS A 93 -16.84 -3.26 18.14
C LYS A 93 -17.00 -2.18 17.06
N VAL A 94 -16.33 -2.30 15.91
CA VAL A 94 -16.45 -1.33 14.82
C VAL A 94 -17.91 -1.24 14.36
N ARG A 95 -18.44 -0.02 14.35
CA ARG A 95 -19.75 0.27 13.79
C ARG A 95 -19.58 0.92 12.43
N TRP A 96 -19.98 0.19 11.38
CA TRP A 96 -19.98 0.69 10.02
C TRP A 96 -21.32 1.36 9.72
N ASP A 97 -21.27 2.64 9.38
CA ASP A 97 -22.41 3.38 8.86
C ASP A 97 -22.24 3.49 7.32
N PRO A 98 -23.13 2.94 6.50
CA PRO A 98 -23.01 3.01 5.05
C PRO A 98 -22.90 4.43 4.48
N ASN A 99 -23.44 5.43 5.20
CA ASN A 99 -23.47 6.82 4.76
C ASN A 99 -22.41 7.68 5.45
N LYS A 100 -21.94 7.28 6.65
CA LYS A 100 -21.02 8.08 7.47
C LYS A 100 -19.64 7.44 7.66
N GLY A 101 -19.43 6.23 7.14
CA GLY A 101 -18.19 5.48 7.27
C GLY A 101 -18.04 4.77 8.62
N ALA A 102 -16.80 4.42 8.95
CA ALA A 102 -16.47 3.78 10.21
C ALA A 102 -16.57 4.79 11.37
N LYS A 103 -17.09 4.38 12.52
CA LYS A 103 -17.12 5.20 13.75
C LYS A 103 -16.06 4.74 14.74
N GLY A 104 -15.47 5.70 15.47
CA GLY A 104 -14.50 5.45 16.53
C GLY A 104 -13.06 5.22 16.05
N ASN A 105 -12.79 5.53 14.78
CA ASN A 105 -11.44 5.62 14.24
C ASN A 105 -10.75 6.92 14.70
N LEU A 106 -9.41 6.92 14.72
CA LEU A 106 -8.59 8.10 15.01
C LEU A 106 -8.80 9.18 13.94
N VAL A 107 -8.91 8.75 12.67
CA VAL A 107 -9.16 9.58 11.50
C VAL A 107 -9.59 8.75 10.30
N THR A 108 -10.27 9.34 9.32
CA THR A 108 -10.45 8.78 7.98
C THR A 108 -9.46 9.45 7.04
N TRP A 109 -8.54 8.68 6.47
CA TRP A 109 -7.54 9.16 5.52
C TRP A 109 -8.09 9.09 4.08
N PRO A 110 -8.32 10.23 3.40
CA PRO A 110 -8.72 10.23 2.00
C PRO A 110 -7.51 9.91 1.12
N THR A 111 -7.47 8.71 0.55
CA THR A 111 -6.42 8.29 -0.39
C THR A 111 -6.79 8.59 -1.84
N GLY A 112 -8.08 8.85 -2.11
CA GLY A 112 -8.61 9.16 -3.43
C GLY A 112 -9.27 7.98 -4.14
N MET A 113 -10.15 8.30 -5.09
CA MET A 113 -10.83 7.32 -5.95
C MET A 113 -11.34 7.99 -7.24
N THR A 114 -10.49 8.75 -7.93
CA THR A 114 -10.93 9.54 -9.08
C THR A 114 -11.24 8.70 -10.33
N GLU A 115 -10.79 7.44 -10.39
CA GLU A 115 -11.07 6.55 -11.53
C GLU A 115 -12.44 5.86 -11.43
N TYR A 116 -13.11 5.96 -10.28
CA TYR A 116 -14.47 5.45 -10.13
C TYR A 116 -15.44 6.45 -10.75
N LEU A 117 -16.41 5.99 -11.55
CA LEU A 117 -17.35 6.84 -12.31
C LEU A 117 -18.14 7.84 -11.44
N TYR A 118 -18.21 7.61 -10.13
CA TYR A 118 -18.85 8.50 -9.16
C TYR A 118 -17.83 9.39 -8.39
N GLY A 119 -16.59 9.48 -8.89
CA GLY A 119 -15.38 9.95 -8.21
C GLY A 119 -15.16 11.46 -8.13
N ALA A 120 -16.19 12.30 -8.33
CA ALA A 120 -16.07 13.77 -8.26
C ALA A 120 -15.85 14.32 -6.83
N LYS A 121 -15.65 13.45 -5.82
CA LYS A 121 -15.58 13.82 -4.39
C LYS A 121 -14.15 14.04 -3.88
N TYR A 122 -13.11 13.58 -4.60
CA TYR A 122 -11.76 13.52 -4.05
C TYR A 122 -10.81 14.53 -4.69
N ASP A 123 -10.21 15.40 -3.86
CA ASP A 123 -9.16 16.35 -4.27
C ASP A 123 -7.76 15.70 -4.32
N VAL A 124 -7.65 14.45 -3.86
CA VAL A 124 -6.42 13.67 -3.80
C VAL A 124 -6.58 12.37 -4.58
N ASN A 125 -5.49 11.91 -5.19
CA ASN A 125 -5.45 10.66 -5.94
C ASN A 125 -4.13 9.91 -5.76
N LEU A 126 -3.85 9.49 -4.54
CA LEU A 126 -2.59 8.85 -4.16
C LEU A 126 -2.39 7.51 -4.87
N ASN A 127 -1.13 7.11 -5.05
CA ASN A 127 -0.74 5.85 -5.70
C ASN A 127 0.67 5.43 -5.28
N GLY A 128 0.83 4.19 -4.83
CA GLY A 128 2.12 3.64 -4.42
C GLY A 128 2.21 3.41 -2.92
N VAL A 129 3.45 3.35 -2.42
CA VAL A 129 3.74 3.05 -1.02
C VAL A 129 3.70 4.34 -0.20
N TYR A 130 3.03 4.30 0.95
CA TYR A 130 2.96 5.40 1.90
C TYR A 130 3.13 4.88 3.32
N THR A 131 3.73 5.69 4.19
CA THR A 131 3.75 5.42 5.63
C THR A 131 2.75 6.34 6.30
N VAL A 132 1.87 5.78 7.12
CA VAL A 132 1.02 6.53 8.06
C VAL A 132 1.68 6.49 9.42
N ARG A 133 1.72 7.61 10.12
CA ARG A 133 2.20 7.70 11.50
C ARG A 133 1.15 8.29 12.41
N LEU A 134 1.10 7.78 13.63
CA LEU A 134 0.41 8.36 14.77
C LEU A 134 1.46 8.90 15.73
N VAL A 135 1.32 10.14 16.16
CA VAL A 135 2.13 10.73 17.22
C VAL A 135 1.23 11.17 18.35
N VAL A 136 1.53 10.75 19.58
CA VAL A 136 0.82 11.17 20.80
C VAL A 136 1.78 12.01 21.63
N GLU A 137 1.30 13.13 22.17
CA GLU A 137 2.08 14.03 23.03
C GLU A 137 1.31 14.31 24.32
N ASP A 138 2.03 14.38 25.44
CA ASP A 138 1.49 14.81 26.72
C ASP A 138 1.84 16.27 27.04
N GLU A 139 1.25 16.82 28.10
CA GLU A 139 1.52 18.19 28.55
C GLU A 139 2.95 18.40 29.09
N GLY A 140 3.63 17.32 29.46
CA GLY A 140 5.02 17.33 29.91
C GLY A 140 6.03 17.36 28.77
N GLY A 141 5.57 17.26 27.51
CA GLY A 141 6.40 17.21 26.31
C GLY A 141 6.92 15.80 25.98
N LYS A 142 6.49 14.74 26.68
CA LYS A 142 6.78 13.36 26.28
C LYS A 142 5.95 13.05 25.03
N SER A 143 6.56 12.34 24.09
CA SER A 143 5.90 11.92 22.86
C SER A 143 6.29 10.51 22.47
N GLU A 144 5.33 9.78 21.90
CA GLU A 144 5.51 8.44 21.31
C GLU A 144 4.96 8.43 19.88
N GLU A 145 5.51 7.55 19.05
CA GLU A 145 5.14 7.41 17.64
C GLU A 145 4.95 5.94 17.25
N HIS A 146 3.90 5.67 16.48
CA HIS A 146 3.69 4.38 15.82
C HIS A 146 3.48 4.57 14.33
N ARG A 147 4.07 3.69 13.51
CA ARG A 147 4.03 3.75 12.05
C ARG A 147 3.43 2.48 11.46
N VAL A 148 2.76 2.63 10.33
CA VAL A 148 2.35 1.52 9.46
C VAL A 148 2.61 1.87 8.00
N THR A 149 3.22 0.97 7.24
CA THR A 149 3.38 1.14 5.79
C THR A 149 2.20 0.53 5.07
N LEU A 150 1.61 1.27 4.14
CA LEU A 150 0.43 0.88 3.36
C LEU A 150 0.73 1.04 1.87
N VAL A 151 0.00 0.27 1.06
CA VAL A 151 0.01 0.41 -0.40
C VAL A 151 -1.30 1.05 -0.83
N VAL A 152 -1.24 2.25 -1.40
CA VAL A 152 -2.40 2.86 -2.06
C VAL A 152 -2.46 2.34 -3.49
N GLY A 153 -3.43 1.48 -3.77
CA GLY A 153 -3.65 0.91 -5.09
C GLY A 153 -4.58 1.73 -5.98
N ARG A 154 -5.00 1.14 -7.10
CA ARG A 154 -6.06 1.61 -7.99
C ARG A 154 -7.28 0.71 -7.87
N ALA A 155 -8.46 1.31 -7.96
CA ALA A 155 -9.71 0.56 -7.93
C ALA A 155 -9.90 -0.24 -9.22
N VAL A 156 -10.24 -1.52 -9.08
CA VAL A 156 -10.71 -2.39 -10.16
C VAL A 156 -12.06 -2.94 -9.75
N THR A 157 -13.04 -2.86 -10.64
CA THR A 157 -14.40 -3.36 -10.38
C THR A 157 -14.78 -4.46 -11.36
N LEU A 158 -15.72 -5.31 -10.96
CA LEU A 158 -16.27 -6.35 -11.84
C LEU A 158 -16.92 -5.73 -13.08
N GLN A 159 -17.80 -4.74 -12.89
CA GLN A 159 -18.64 -4.24 -13.98
C GLN A 159 -17.87 -3.43 -15.02
N THR A 160 -16.90 -2.60 -14.59
CA THR A 160 -16.19 -1.68 -15.50
C THR A 160 -14.76 -2.10 -15.79
N GLY A 161 -14.23 -3.09 -15.07
CA GLY A 161 -12.82 -3.45 -15.13
C GLY A 161 -11.98 -2.41 -14.38
N GLY A 162 -10.81 -2.08 -14.93
CA GLY A 162 -9.94 -1.09 -14.31
C GLY A 162 -8.62 -0.89 -15.05
N ARG A 163 -7.92 0.18 -14.70
CA ARG A 163 -6.60 0.51 -15.25
C ARG A 163 -5.56 0.75 -14.15
N PRO A 164 -5.14 -0.28 -13.39
CA PRO A 164 -4.03 -0.14 -12.46
C PRO A 164 -2.78 0.35 -13.19
N VAL A 165 -2.14 1.37 -12.62
CA VAL A 165 -0.93 2.01 -13.16
C VAL A 165 0.10 2.13 -12.05
N SER A 166 1.37 1.90 -12.39
CA SER A 166 2.47 2.05 -11.44
C SER A 166 2.67 3.52 -11.02
N PRO A 167 3.21 3.80 -9.83
CA PRO A 167 3.44 5.17 -9.35
C PRO A 167 4.34 6.01 -10.26
N ASP A 168 5.24 5.36 -11.01
CA ASP A 168 6.12 6.00 -12.00
C ASP A 168 5.48 6.11 -13.41
N ASN A 169 4.21 5.71 -13.56
CA ASN A 169 3.45 5.72 -14.82
C ASN A 169 4.07 4.91 -15.96
N ARG A 170 4.93 3.94 -15.66
CA ARG A 170 5.63 3.15 -16.66
C ARG A 170 4.96 1.83 -16.99
N VAL A 171 4.18 1.28 -16.07
CA VAL A 171 3.49 0.01 -16.26
C VAL A 171 2.00 0.19 -16.00
N GLN A 172 1.19 -0.27 -16.94
CA GLN A 172 -0.26 -0.23 -16.85
C GLN A 172 -0.82 -1.60 -17.17
N LEU A 173 -1.81 -2.03 -16.39
CA LEU A 173 -2.66 -3.15 -16.73
C LEU A 173 -4.04 -2.62 -17.11
N THR A 174 -4.56 -3.02 -18.26
CA THR A 174 -5.92 -2.72 -18.70
C THR A 174 -6.77 -3.97 -18.55
N ILE A 175 -7.72 -3.93 -17.63
CA ILE A 175 -8.65 -5.04 -17.36
C ILE A 175 -10.01 -4.63 -17.96
N PRO A 176 -10.58 -5.42 -18.88
CA PRO A 176 -11.87 -5.09 -19.49
C PRO A 176 -13.03 -5.30 -18.50
N PRO A 177 -14.22 -4.74 -18.80
CA PRO A 177 -15.47 -5.06 -18.12
C PRO A 177 -15.68 -6.57 -17.97
N TRP A 178 -16.04 -7.00 -16.77
CA TRP A 178 -16.20 -8.41 -16.37
C TRP A 178 -14.92 -9.24 -16.45
N GLY A 179 -13.75 -8.60 -16.45
CA GLY A 179 -12.44 -9.26 -16.36
C GLY A 179 -11.96 -9.49 -14.93
N SER A 180 -12.34 -8.62 -13.99
CA SER A 180 -12.01 -8.77 -12.57
C SER A 180 -12.79 -9.93 -11.93
N PRO A 181 -12.19 -10.77 -11.08
CA PRO A 181 -12.90 -11.83 -10.36
C PRO A 181 -13.73 -11.34 -9.18
N ALA A 182 -13.54 -10.09 -8.74
CA ALA A 182 -14.19 -9.51 -7.56
C ALA A 182 -14.98 -8.25 -7.91
N GLY A 183 -16.06 -8.01 -7.15
CA GLY A 183 -16.92 -6.82 -7.29
C GLY A 183 -16.14 -5.51 -7.20
N PHE A 184 -15.24 -5.41 -6.22
CA PHE A 184 -14.29 -4.32 -6.02
C PHE A 184 -13.00 -4.89 -5.42
N GLN A 185 -11.84 -4.55 -6.00
CA GLN A 185 -10.54 -4.96 -5.50
C GLN A 185 -9.51 -3.84 -5.77
N PRO A 186 -8.82 -3.30 -4.74
CA PRO A 186 -7.68 -2.46 -5.00
C PRO A 186 -6.51 -3.31 -5.52
N MET A 187 -5.84 -2.81 -6.56
CA MET A 187 -4.67 -3.42 -7.18
C MET A 187 -3.51 -2.44 -7.25
N ALA A 188 -2.29 -2.91 -7.08
CA ALA A 188 -1.09 -2.09 -7.21
C ALA A 188 -0.07 -2.73 -8.15
N ILE A 189 0.69 -1.87 -8.83
CA ILE A 189 1.85 -2.24 -9.64
C ILE A 189 3.01 -1.42 -9.10
N LEU A 190 3.99 -2.03 -8.47
CA LEU A 190 5.05 -1.32 -7.74
C LEU A 190 6.41 -1.68 -8.32
N PRO A 191 7.32 -0.71 -8.55
CA PRO A 191 8.73 -1.03 -8.79
C PRO A 191 9.28 -1.85 -7.61
N SER A 192 9.92 -2.98 -7.91
CA SER A 192 10.56 -3.84 -6.93
C SER A 192 12.07 -3.64 -6.94
N THR A 193 12.64 -3.58 -5.74
CA THR A 193 14.10 -3.59 -5.52
C THR A 193 14.57 -4.88 -4.83
N GLU A 194 13.63 -5.72 -4.40
CA GLU A 194 13.90 -6.96 -3.67
C GLU A 194 14.33 -8.08 -4.62
N VAL A 195 13.70 -8.16 -5.79
CA VAL A 195 13.98 -9.19 -6.79
C VAL A 195 15.09 -8.71 -7.72
N LYS A 196 16.15 -9.51 -7.84
CA LYS A 196 17.26 -9.25 -8.77
C LYS A 196 17.02 -9.96 -10.10
N PRO A 197 17.49 -9.40 -11.23
CA PRO A 197 17.45 -10.10 -12.51
C PRO A 197 18.24 -11.41 -12.45
N GLY A 198 17.73 -12.44 -13.10
CA GLY A 198 18.39 -13.73 -13.18
C GLY A 198 19.71 -13.68 -13.96
N PRO A 199 20.60 -14.68 -13.80
CA PRO A 199 21.85 -14.75 -14.56
C PRO A 199 21.61 -14.63 -16.06
N GLY A 200 22.35 -13.72 -16.72
CA GLY A 200 22.24 -13.48 -18.17
C GLY A 200 21.03 -12.64 -18.59
N LEU A 201 20.15 -12.25 -17.68
CA LEU A 201 19.06 -11.31 -17.97
C LEU A 201 19.52 -9.88 -17.70
N ILE A 202 19.33 -9.02 -18.69
CA ILE A 202 19.55 -7.58 -18.57
C ILE A 202 18.16 -6.94 -18.48
N PRO A 203 17.81 -6.32 -17.33
CA PRO A 203 16.50 -5.68 -17.18
C PRO A 203 16.39 -4.47 -18.12
N VAL A 204 15.24 -4.36 -18.79
CA VAL A 204 14.84 -3.16 -19.54
C VAL A 204 13.92 -2.35 -18.64
N GLY A 205 14.48 -1.34 -17.98
CA GLY A 205 13.78 -0.57 -16.94
C GLY A 205 13.70 -1.30 -15.60
N SER A 206 12.73 -0.92 -14.77
CA SER A 206 12.52 -1.50 -13.43
C SER A 206 11.86 -2.89 -13.51
N ILE A 207 12.10 -3.71 -12.48
CA ILE A 207 11.28 -4.90 -12.20
C ILE A 207 10.03 -4.44 -11.45
N TYR A 208 8.87 -5.05 -11.71
CA TYR A 208 7.61 -4.66 -11.06
C TYR A 208 6.97 -5.84 -10.36
N GLU A 209 6.36 -5.56 -9.21
CA GLU A 209 5.51 -6.46 -8.44
C GLU A 209 4.04 -6.07 -8.63
N PHE A 210 3.20 -7.07 -8.90
CA PHE A 210 1.75 -6.91 -8.99
C PHE A 210 1.10 -7.39 -7.70
N ARG A 211 0.23 -6.56 -7.11
CA ARG A 211 -0.51 -6.89 -5.89
C ARG A 211 -2.03 -6.75 -6.12
N PRO A 212 -2.87 -7.67 -5.61
CA PRO A 212 -2.47 -8.92 -4.93
C PRO A 212 -1.80 -9.92 -5.89
N PRO A 213 -0.93 -10.80 -5.39
CA PRO A 213 -0.26 -11.81 -6.22
C PRO A 213 -1.26 -12.87 -6.71
N HIS A 214 -0.91 -13.55 -7.81
CA HIS A 214 -1.65 -14.70 -8.36
C HIS A 214 -3.11 -14.42 -8.78
N LEU A 215 -3.47 -13.16 -9.02
CA LEU A 215 -4.81 -12.81 -9.47
C LEU A 215 -5.07 -13.40 -10.87
N ARG A 216 -6.22 -14.08 -11.04
CA ARG A 216 -6.68 -14.60 -12.33
C ARG A 216 -7.85 -13.79 -12.86
N PHE A 217 -7.73 -13.31 -14.10
CA PHE A 217 -8.79 -12.58 -14.76
C PHE A 217 -9.72 -13.50 -15.53
N ALA A 218 -11.02 -13.20 -15.52
CA ALA A 218 -12.04 -13.93 -16.28
C ALA A 218 -11.96 -13.62 -17.80
N LYS A 219 -11.30 -12.52 -18.17
CA LYS A 219 -11.05 -12.10 -19.56
C LYS A 219 -9.59 -11.71 -19.73
N PRO A 220 -9.05 -11.79 -20.97
CA PRO A 220 -7.69 -11.31 -21.24
C PRO A 220 -7.53 -9.84 -20.83
N ALA A 221 -6.50 -9.57 -20.01
CA ALA A 221 -6.06 -8.23 -19.69
C ALA A 221 -4.85 -7.85 -20.57
N THR A 222 -4.66 -6.55 -20.80
CA THR A 222 -3.54 -6.03 -21.58
C THR A 222 -2.51 -5.40 -20.66
N LEU A 223 -1.29 -5.89 -20.70
CA LEU A 223 -0.14 -5.28 -20.01
C LEU A 223 0.59 -4.34 -20.98
N THR A 224 0.81 -3.11 -20.56
CA THR A 224 1.61 -2.10 -21.26
C THR A 224 2.80 -1.71 -20.39
N MET A 225 4.01 -1.77 -20.94
CA MET A 225 5.25 -1.39 -20.27
C MET A 225 6.01 -0.39 -21.14
N ALA A 226 6.33 0.78 -20.58
CA ALA A 226 7.10 1.82 -21.24
C ALA A 226 8.60 1.62 -20.99
N TYR A 227 9.40 1.73 -22.05
CA TYR A 227 10.85 1.70 -22.04
C TYR A 227 11.41 2.86 -22.87
N THR A 228 12.68 3.16 -22.67
CA THR A 228 13.45 4.15 -23.44
C THR A 228 14.55 3.46 -24.23
N ASP A 229 15.03 4.10 -25.31
CA ASP A 229 16.15 3.58 -26.12
C ASP A 229 17.43 3.40 -25.28
N ALA A 230 17.64 4.27 -24.29
CA ALA A 230 18.76 4.19 -23.35
C ALA A 230 18.72 2.91 -22.50
N GLU A 231 17.52 2.46 -22.11
CA GLU A 231 17.34 1.21 -21.35
C GLU A 231 17.48 -0.04 -22.21
N LEU A 232 17.11 0.06 -23.49
CA LEU A 232 17.36 -1.02 -24.45
C LEU A 232 18.85 -1.24 -24.70
N LYS A 233 19.69 -0.19 -24.58
CA LYS A 233 21.15 -0.27 -24.82
C LYS A 233 21.48 -0.89 -26.20
N GLY A 234 20.69 -0.56 -27.21
CA GLY A 234 20.81 -1.13 -28.56
C GLY A 234 20.31 -2.56 -28.71
N THR A 235 19.66 -3.14 -27.70
CA THR A 235 19.00 -4.45 -27.80
C THR A 235 17.80 -4.36 -28.74
N PRO A 236 17.77 -5.14 -29.84
CA PRO A 236 16.62 -5.19 -30.73
C PRO A 236 15.36 -5.70 -30.02
N LEU A 237 14.19 -5.14 -30.34
CA LEU A 237 12.93 -5.46 -29.66
C LEU A 237 12.53 -6.93 -29.77
N GLU A 238 12.92 -7.63 -30.84
CA GLU A 238 12.70 -9.06 -31.01
C GLU A 238 13.47 -9.93 -30.00
N LYS A 239 14.51 -9.37 -29.37
CA LYS A 239 15.27 -10.02 -28.28
C LYS A 239 14.73 -9.65 -26.90
N VAL A 240 13.87 -8.65 -26.80
CA VAL A 240 13.20 -8.29 -25.55
C VAL A 240 12.10 -9.31 -25.26
N GLY A 241 12.01 -9.72 -24.00
CA GLY A 241 11.00 -10.67 -23.53
C GLY A 241 10.44 -10.23 -22.19
N ILE A 242 9.21 -10.67 -21.91
CA ILE A 242 8.60 -10.55 -20.59
C ILE A 242 8.98 -11.80 -19.79
N TYR A 243 9.40 -11.59 -18.55
CA TYR A 243 9.76 -12.65 -17.62
C TYR A 243 8.95 -12.51 -16.34
N GLU A 244 8.53 -13.63 -15.79
CA GLU A 244 7.90 -13.75 -14.48
C GLU A 244 8.90 -14.35 -13.50
N PHE A 245 9.02 -13.77 -12.30
CA PHE A 245 9.80 -14.36 -11.23
C PHE A 245 8.97 -15.42 -10.50
N GLN A 246 9.49 -16.64 -10.40
CA GLN A 246 8.88 -17.76 -9.69
C GLN A 246 9.48 -17.84 -8.27
N PRO A 247 8.76 -17.43 -7.22
CA PRO A 247 9.34 -17.29 -5.88
C PRO A 247 9.75 -18.64 -5.25
N VAL A 248 9.08 -19.74 -5.63
CA VAL A 248 9.40 -21.08 -5.11
C VAL A 248 10.69 -21.63 -5.71
N GLU A 249 10.95 -21.34 -6.99
CA GLU A 249 12.14 -21.80 -7.70
C GLU A 249 13.30 -20.79 -7.61
N GLU A 250 13.04 -19.60 -7.06
CA GLU A 250 13.92 -18.43 -7.10
C GLU A 250 14.47 -18.13 -8.50
N ALA A 251 13.64 -18.39 -9.53
CA ALA A 251 14.05 -18.39 -10.91
C ALA A 251 13.15 -17.52 -11.79
N TRP A 252 13.72 -17.01 -12.88
CA TRP A 252 12.99 -16.25 -13.88
C TRP A 252 12.53 -17.16 -15.00
N LYS A 253 11.23 -17.13 -15.28
CA LYS A 253 10.62 -17.85 -16.40
C LYS A 253 10.21 -16.88 -17.49
N ARG A 254 10.59 -17.18 -18.73
CA ARG A 254 10.15 -16.39 -19.88
C ARG A 254 8.68 -16.67 -20.15
N GLU A 255 7.88 -15.61 -20.27
CA GLU A 255 6.49 -15.74 -20.69
C GLU A 255 6.46 -16.02 -22.20
N ALA A 256 6.03 -17.23 -22.56
CA ALA A 256 6.05 -17.74 -23.94
C ALA A 256 4.98 -17.10 -24.84
N ALA A 257 4.04 -16.35 -24.26
CA ALA A 257 2.86 -15.87 -24.95
C ALA A 257 3.06 -14.48 -25.56
N ARG A 258 3.26 -14.48 -26.89
CA ARG A 258 3.15 -13.35 -27.84
C ARG A 258 4.32 -12.37 -27.88
N LYS A 259 4.74 -12.05 -29.12
CA LYS A 259 5.68 -10.96 -29.40
C LYS A 259 5.09 -9.65 -28.85
N PRO A 260 5.89 -8.78 -28.19
CA PRO A 260 5.45 -7.44 -27.84
C PRO A 260 4.89 -6.75 -29.08
N SER A 261 3.64 -6.32 -29.06
CA SER A 261 3.11 -5.44 -30.10
C SER A 261 3.48 -4.02 -29.73
N VAL A 262 4.29 -3.35 -30.55
CA VAL A 262 4.57 -1.93 -30.40
C VAL A 262 3.32 -1.16 -30.82
N ALA A 263 2.70 -0.45 -29.87
CA ALA A 263 1.69 0.56 -30.18
C ALA A 263 2.40 1.94 -30.23
N PRO A 264 1.98 2.87 -31.11
CA PRO A 264 2.49 4.24 -31.09
C PRO A 264 2.28 4.84 -29.70
N THR A 265 3.32 5.50 -29.19
CA THR A 265 3.41 6.01 -27.83
C THR A 265 2.57 7.28 -27.64
N ASP A 266 1.25 7.17 -27.62
CA ASP A 266 0.37 8.25 -27.14
C ASP A 266 0.15 8.14 -25.62
N VAL A 267 1.18 7.75 -24.87
CA VAL A 267 1.15 7.83 -23.40
C VAL A 267 1.47 9.27 -23.04
N VAL A 268 0.44 10.11 -23.03
CA VAL A 268 0.49 11.39 -22.31
C VAL A 268 0.72 11.05 -20.85
N VAL A 269 1.95 11.20 -20.37
CA VAL A 269 2.27 11.08 -18.94
C VAL A 269 1.60 12.27 -18.25
N PRO A 270 0.54 12.06 -17.44
CA PRO A 270 0.01 13.16 -16.66
C PRO A 270 1.07 13.62 -15.66
N PRO A 271 1.22 14.93 -15.41
CA PRO A 271 2.17 15.43 -14.44
C PRO A 271 1.91 14.80 -13.06
N PRO A 272 2.96 14.59 -12.24
CA PRO A 272 2.80 14.03 -10.90
C PRO A 272 1.80 14.87 -10.12
N ALA A 273 0.87 14.22 -9.43
CA ALA A 273 -0.11 14.89 -8.59
C ALA A 273 0.62 15.59 -7.44
N THR A 274 0.81 16.90 -7.56
CA THR A 274 1.16 17.75 -6.42
C THR A 274 -0.03 17.78 -5.48
N ALA A 275 0.12 17.25 -4.27
CA ALA A 275 -0.85 17.42 -3.21
C ALA A 275 -0.96 18.92 -2.91
N THR A 276 -2.08 19.53 -3.27
CA THR A 276 -2.41 20.89 -2.86
C THR A 276 -2.58 20.90 -1.34
N PRO A 277 -1.98 21.84 -0.59
CA PRO A 277 -2.19 21.92 0.85
C PRO A 277 -3.68 22.09 1.15
N VAL A 278 -4.22 21.21 2.01
CA VAL A 278 -5.59 21.33 2.50
C VAL A 278 -5.69 22.62 3.34
N ASP A 279 -6.62 23.51 2.99
CA ASP A 279 -6.92 24.69 3.80
C ASP A 279 -7.43 24.24 5.18
N PRO A 280 -6.76 24.59 6.28
CA PRO A 280 -7.19 24.23 7.63
C PRO A 280 -8.55 24.82 8.03
N ARG A 281 -9.14 25.73 7.23
CA ARG A 281 -10.47 26.32 7.50
C ARG A 281 -11.65 25.45 7.08
N SER A 282 -11.42 24.36 6.34
CA SER A 282 -12.48 23.46 5.85
C SER A 282 -13.10 22.57 6.93
N ALA A 283 -12.50 22.48 8.12
CA ALA A 283 -12.92 21.58 9.20
C ALA A 283 -14.12 22.06 10.04
N LYS A 284 -14.78 23.17 9.68
CA LYS A 284 -15.98 23.67 10.37
C LYS A 284 -17.21 23.61 9.46
N ARG A 285 -17.74 22.41 9.23
CA ARG A 285 -19.15 22.13 8.90
C ARG A 285 -19.34 20.61 8.75
N ALA A 286 -19.53 19.94 9.88
CA ALA A 286 -20.24 18.68 10.01
C ALA A 286 -20.73 18.56 11.46
#